data_AF-A0A098EVI2-F1
#
_entry.id   AF-A0A098EVI2-F1
#
_cell.length_a   1.000
_cell.length_b   1.000
_cell.length_c   1.000
_cell.angle_alpha   90.00
_cell.angle_beta   90.00
_cell.angle_gamma   90.00
#
_symmetry.space_group_name_H-M   'P 1'
#
loop_
_entity.id
_entity.type
_entity.pdbx_description
1 polymer ?
#
loop_
_entity_poly.entity_id
_entity_poly.type
_entity_poly.pdbx_seq_one_letter_code
_entity_poly.pdbx_strand_id
1 'polypeptide(L)'
;MLIIGREIGQAVIIGGNVKVTAIQFASKLKLAIEAPDDIPIDRVKPDVVKKLRKNYKIIGDTIQIGDSIKVTILQTETKSLRFAIDAPKEVAIYREELLENKASFNQQPAQIS
;
A
#
# COMPACT_ATOMS: atom_id res chain seq x y z
N MET A 1 -2.50 -11.26 -6.14
CA MET A 1 -1.80 -11.01 -4.87
C MET A 1 -0.30 -10.89 -5.03
N LEU A 2 0.24 -9.71 -4.75
CA LEU A 2 1.65 -9.37 -4.67
C LEU A 2 2.02 -9.19 -3.19
N ILE A 3 3.16 -9.74 -2.76
CA ILE A 3 3.67 -9.56 -1.39
C ILE A 3 5.01 -8.83 -1.45
N ILE A 4 5.06 -7.61 -0.90
CA ILE A 4 6.26 -6.78 -0.90
C ILE A 4 6.78 -6.67 0.53
N GLY A 5 8.06 -7.02 0.73
CA GLY A 5 8.75 -6.79 2.00
C GLY A 5 9.02 -5.31 2.20
N ARG A 6 8.55 -4.78 3.34
CA ARG A 6 8.54 -3.35 3.65
C ARG A 6 8.93 -3.13 5.09
N GLU A 7 9.44 -1.95 5.38
CA GLU A 7 9.79 -1.52 6.74
C GLU A 7 8.88 -0.39 7.21
N ILE A 8 8.88 -0.13 8.51
CA ILE A 8 8.15 1.00 9.08
C ILE A 8 8.72 2.28 8.48
N GLY A 9 7.84 3.16 8.00
CA GLY A 9 8.21 4.38 7.30
C GLY A 9 8.36 4.22 5.78
N GLN A 10 8.45 3.00 5.24
CA GLN A 10 8.46 2.79 3.79
C GLN A 10 7.05 2.82 3.21
N ALA A 11 6.94 3.38 2.01
CA ALA A 11 5.70 3.46 1.27
C ALA A 11 5.70 2.63 -0.02
N VAL A 12 4.49 2.33 -0.48
CA VAL A 12 4.21 1.78 -1.80
C VAL A 12 3.22 2.70 -2.51
N ILE A 13 3.48 2.92 -3.80
CA ILE A 13 2.61 3.70 -4.66
C ILE A 13 1.78 2.74 -5.51
N ILE A 14 0.47 2.86 -5.45
CA ILE A 14 -0.50 2.01 -6.12
C ILE A 14 -1.26 2.88 -7.12
N GLY A 15 -1.30 2.44 -8.39
CA GLY A 15 -2.00 3.18 -9.44
C GLY A 15 -1.42 4.57 -9.73
N GLY A 16 -0.18 4.86 -9.29
CA GLY A 16 0.50 6.14 -9.48
C GLY A 16 0.06 7.27 -8.55
N ASN A 17 -1.15 7.19 -7.97
CA ASN A 17 -1.74 8.30 -7.19
C ASN A 17 -2.10 7.92 -5.75
N VAL A 18 -2.00 6.65 -5.37
CA VAL A 18 -2.31 6.20 -4.01
C VAL A 18 -1.02 5.79 -3.30
N LYS A 19 -0.67 6.49 -2.22
CA LYS A 19 0.49 6.18 -1.39
C LYS A 19 0.03 5.45 -0.12
N VAL A 20 0.62 4.28 0.12
CA VAL A 20 0.35 3.48 1.32
C VAL A 20 1.63 3.31 2.13
N THR A 21 1.63 3.77 3.38
CA THR A 21 2.80 3.80 4.26
C THR A 21 2.55 2.94 5.50
N ALA A 22 3.55 2.13 5.89
CA ALA A 22 3.52 1.46 7.20
C ALA A 22 3.91 2.47 8.28
N ILE A 23 2.99 2.77 9.18
CA ILE A 23 3.28 3.59 10.35
C ILE A 23 3.12 2.76 11.61
N GLN A 24 4.01 2.96 12.58
CA GLN A 24 3.84 2.43 13.92
C GLN A 24 3.23 3.53 14.78
N PHE A 25 1.98 3.31 15.22
CA PHE A 25 1.29 4.23 16.10
C PHE A 25 1.24 3.62 17.51
N ALA A 26 2.01 4.20 18.43
CA ALA A 26 2.26 3.64 19.76
C ALA A 26 2.78 2.19 19.65
N SER A 27 2.06 1.22 20.19
CA SER A 27 2.45 -0.21 20.14
C SER A 27 1.83 -0.98 18.97
N LYS A 28 1.03 -0.34 18.11
CA LYS A 28 0.29 -1.01 17.02
C LYS A 28 0.77 -0.51 15.66
N LEU A 29 0.92 -1.44 14.72
CA LEU A 29 1.20 -1.11 13.33
C LEU A 29 -0.10 -0.79 12.61
N LYS A 30 -0.11 0.32 11.88
CA LYS A 30 -1.24 0.80 11.08
C LYS A 30 -0.76 1.12 9.67
N LEU A 31 -1.69 1.04 8.73
CA LEU A 31 -1.49 1.55 7.38
C LEU A 31 -1.98 3.00 7.36
N ALA A 32 -1.09 3.91 6.99
CA ALA A 32 -1.44 5.26 6.58
C ALA A 32 -1.65 5.24 5.06
N ILE A 33 -2.70 5.91 4.60
CA ILE A 33 -3.03 5.98 3.18
C ILE A 33 -3.25 7.43 2.83
N GLU A 34 -2.62 7.82 1.74
CA GLU A 34 -2.80 9.11 1.10
C GLU A 34 -3.28 8.82 -0.32
N ALA A 35 -4.52 9.20 -0.60
CA ALA A 35 -5.14 9.05 -1.90
C ALA A 35 -5.95 10.32 -2.22
N PRO A 36 -6.17 10.64 -3.51
CA PRO A 36 -7.10 11.68 -3.90
C PRO A 36 -8.54 11.34 -3.48
N ASP A 37 -9.37 12.37 -3.32
CA ASP A 37 -10.78 12.28 -2.92
C ASP A 37 -11.66 11.47 -3.91
N ASP A 38 -11.20 11.33 -5.15
CA ASP A 38 -11.86 10.54 -6.19
C ASP A 38 -11.89 9.02 -5.90
N ILE A 39 -10.94 8.52 -5.09
CA ILE A 39 -10.79 7.09 -4.82
C ILE A 39 -11.39 6.73 -3.47
N PRO A 40 -12.45 5.89 -3.42
CA PRO A 40 -13.04 5.49 -2.15
C PRO A 40 -12.08 4.56 -1.40
N ILE A 41 -11.83 4.86 -0.13
CA ILE A 41 -11.02 4.03 0.76
C ILE A 41 -11.91 3.52 1.88
N ASP A 42 -12.04 2.20 1.98
CA ASP A 42 -12.77 1.54 3.05
C ASP A 42 -11.84 0.67 3.90
N ARG A 43 -11.96 0.79 5.21
CA ARG A 43 -11.19 -0.01 6.15
C ARG A 43 -11.99 -1.24 6.52
N VAL A 44 -11.71 -2.33 5.83
CA VAL A 44 -12.40 -3.61 6.00
C VAL A 44 -11.70 -4.49 7.04
N LYS A 45 -12.47 -5.38 7.67
CA LYS A 45 -11.87 -6.45 8.48
C LYS A 45 -11.07 -7.37 7.56
N PRO A 46 -9.91 -7.88 8.02
CA PRO A 46 -9.18 -8.88 7.25
C PRO A 46 -10.08 -10.12 7.12
N ASP A 47 -10.67 -10.29 5.94
CA ASP A 47 -11.40 -11.52 5.59
C ASP A 47 -10.33 -12.59 5.39
N VAL A 48 -9.95 -13.17 6.53
CA VAL A 48 -9.12 -14.36 6.73
C VAL A 48 -8.33 -14.71 5.47
N VAL A 49 -7.07 -14.28 5.39
CA VAL A 49 -6.07 -14.81 4.43
C VAL A 49 -5.84 -16.30 4.75
N LYS A 50 -6.87 -17.12 4.51
CA LYS A 50 -7.06 -18.51 4.90
C LYS A 50 -6.09 -19.46 4.20
N LYS A 51 -5.22 -18.94 3.34
CA LYS A 51 -4.38 -19.70 2.42
C LYS A 51 -2.94 -19.17 2.30
N LEU A 52 -2.50 -18.33 3.22
CA LEU A 52 -1.09 -17.95 3.28
C LEU A 52 -0.29 -19.03 4.00
N ARG A 53 0.94 -19.27 3.55
CA ARG A 53 1.88 -20.21 4.20
C ARG A 53 2.01 -19.85 5.69
N LYS A 54 2.20 -20.86 6.54
CA LYS A 54 2.21 -20.84 8.02
C LYS A 54 3.00 -19.69 8.68
N ASN A 55 3.87 -18.99 7.95
CA ASN A 55 4.78 -17.97 8.46
C ASN A 55 4.28 -16.51 8.36
N TYR A 56 3.06 -16.23 7.91
CA TYR A 56 2.52 -14.85 7.83
C TYR A 56 1.37 -14.63 8.82
N LYS A 57 1.45 -13.55 9.61
CA LYS A 57 0.46 -13.12 10.59
C LYS A 57 -0.09 -11.75 10.22
N ILE A 58 -1.41 -11.61 10.18
CA ILE A 58 -2.06 -10.30 10.04
C ILE A 58 -1.92 -9.57 11.37
N ILE A 59 -1.41 -8.35 11.34
CA ILE A 59 -1.10 -7.57 12.55
C ILE A 59 -1.78 -6.19 12.57
N GLY A 60 -2.61 -5.90 11.59
CA GLY A 60 -3.34 -4.64 11.47
C GLY A 60 -4.57 -4.77 10.58
N ASP A 61 -5.04 -3.62 10.10
CA ASP A 61 -6.24 -3.53 9.27
C ASP A 61 -5.98 -3.93 7.82
N THR A 62 -7.04 -4.37 7.13
CA THR A 62 -7.06 -4.47 5.67
C THR A 62 -7.75 -3.24 5.14
N ILE A 63 -7.20 -2.66 4.09
CA ILE A 63 -7.76 -1.50 3.43
C ILE A 63 -8.19 -1.90 2.03
N GLN A 64 -9.45 -1.67 1.72
CA GLN A 64 -9.97 -1.76 0.38
C GLN A 64 -9.89 -0.37 -0.26
N ILE A 65 -9.26 -0.29 -1.42
CA ILE A 65 -9.08 0.92 -2.21
C ILE A 65 -9.87 0.72 -3.49
N GLY A 66 -10.83 1.61 -3.77
CA GLY A 66 -11.79 1.36 -4.84
C GLY A 66 -12.62 0.10 -4.57
N ASP A 67 -13.01 -0.56 -5.65
CA ASP A 67 -13.74 -1.84 -5.59
C ASP A 67 -12.82 -3.06 -5.78
N SER A 68 -11.66 -2.85 -6.39
CA SER A 68 -10.80 -3.94 -6.91
C SER A 68 -9.44 -4.08 -6.23
N ILE A 69 -9.04 -3.16 -5.34
CA ILE A 69 -7.71 -3.20 -4.70
C ILE A 69 -7.87 -3.46 -3.20
N LYS A 70 -7.08 -4.37 -2.65
CA LYS A 70 -7.02 -4.66 -1.21
C LYS A 70 -5.58 -4.68 -0.72
N VAL A 71 -5.29 -3.98 0.35
CA VAL A 71 -3.97 -3.89 0.97
C VAL A 71 -4.06 -4.36 2.41
N THR A 72 -3.28 -5.37 2.77
CA THR A 72 -3.23 -5.93 4.13
C THR A 72 -1.80 -5.89 4.65
N ILE A 73 -1.64 -5.48 5.91
CA ILE A 73 -0.35 -5.55 6.59
C ILE A 73 -0.16 -6.93 7.23
N LEU A 74 0.93 -7.58 6.82
CA LEU A 74 1.37 -8.87 7.32
C LEU A 74 2.71 -8.71 8.04
N GLN A 75 2.93 -9.59 9.01
CA GLN A 75 4.18 -9.76 9.72
C GLN A 75 4.64 -11.21 9.57
N THR A 76 5.92 -11.41 9.30
CA THR A 76 6.50 -12.75 9.32
C THR A 76 6.78 -13.19 10.75
N GLU A 77 6.99 -14.49 10.95
CA GLU A 77 7.46 -15.03 12.23
C GLU A 77 8.77 -14.35 12.72
N THR A 78 9.61 -13.89 11.79
CA THR A 78 10.83 -13.12 12.04
C THR A 78 10.61 -11.62 12.29
N LYS A 79 9.37 -11.20 12.60
CA LYS A 79 8.95 -9.79 12.82
C LYS A 79 9.10 -8.86 11.61
N SER A 80 9.49 -9.34 10.44
CA SER A 80 9.61 -8.53 9.22
C SER A 80 8.22 -8.16 8.70
N LEU A 81 8.04 -6.91 8.26
CA LEU A 81 6.75 -6.45 7.72
C LEU A 81 6.65 -6.73 6.23
N ARG A 82 5.43 -7.06 5.80
CA ARG A 82 5.09 -7.29 4.40
C ARG A 82 3.72 -6.70 4.09
N PHE A 83 3.60 -6.05 2.95
CA PHE A 83 2.29 -5.68 2.42
C PHE A 83 1.80 -6.74 1.46
N ALA A 84 0.64 -7.28 1.76
CA ALA A 84 -0.16 -8.08 0.84
C ALA A 84 -1.06 -7.14 0.04
N ILE A 85 -0.76 -6.99 -1.24
CA ILE A 85 -1.51 -6.13 -2.15
C ILE A 85 -2.20 -7.05 -3.15
N ASP A 86 -3.52 -7.08 -3.12
CA ASP A 86 -4.34 -7.70 -4.15
C ASP A 86 -4.90 -6.62 -5.04
N ALA A 87 -4.52 -6.64 -6.31
CA ALA A 87 -4.90 -5.64 -7.30
C ALA A 87 -4.93 -6.31 -8.68
N PRO A 88 -5.74 -5.79 -9.62
CA PRO A 88 -5.75 -6.24 -11.01
C PRO A 88 -4.42 -5.89 -11.70
N LYS A 89 -4.10 -6.62 -12.78
CA LYS A 89 -2.83 -6.46 -13.53
C LYS A 89 -2.67 -5.08 -14.17
N GLU A 90 -3.77 -4.35 -14.37
CA GLU A 90 -3.76 -2.98 -14.91
C GLU A 90 -3.20 -1.96 -13.90
N VAL A 91 -3.29 -2.25 -12.60
CA VAL A 91 -2.83 -1.35 -11.55
C VAL A 91 -1.35 -1.57 -11.30
N ALA A 92 -0.55 -0.59 -11.69
CA ALA A 92 0.88 -0.61 -11.44
C ALA A 92 1.17 -0.34 -9.95
N ILE A 93 2.03 -1.16 -9.36
CA ILE A 93 2.45 -1.04 -7.95
C ILE A 93 3.95 -0.80 -7.94
N TYR A 94 4.35 0.34 -7.39
CA TYR A 94 5.73 0.75 -7.28
C TYR A 94 6.16 0.93 -5.84
N ARG A 95 7.45 0.81 -5.66
CA ARG A 95 8.14 1.15 -4.43
C ARG A 95 8.42 2.65 -4.44
N GLU A 96 8.04 3.39 -3.41
CA GLU A 96 8.21 4.86 -3.40
C GLU A 96 9.67 5.25 -3.64
N GLU A 97 10.63 4.53 -3.05
CA GLU A 97 12.06 4.79 -3.24
C GLU A 97 12.52 4.61 -4.70
N LEU A 98 11.76 3.89 -5.52
CA LEU A 98 12.05 3.73 -6.95
C LEU A 98 11.35 4.80 -7.81
N LEU A 99 10.41 5.55 -7.25
CA LEU A 99 9.64 6.59 -7.94
C LEU A 99 10.27 7.99 -7.81
N GLU A 100 11.16 8.20 -6.84
CA GLU A 100 11.84 9.48 -6.55
C GLU A 100 12.57 10.10 -7.76
N ASN A 101 12.81 9.32 -8.82
CA ASN A 101 13.41 9.80 -10.06
C ASN A 101 12.40 10.24 -11.16
N LYS A 102 11.09 10.21 -10.89
CA LYS A 102 10.03 10.55 -11.89
C LYS A 102 9.12 11.73 -11.53
N ALA A 103 9.22 12.28 -10.32
CA ALA A 103 8.38 13.40 -9.88
C ALA A 103 8.83 14.78 -10.41
N SER A 104 9.92 14.86 -11.18
CA SER A 104 10.40 16.14 -11.75
C SER A 104 9.90 16.43 -13.18
N PHE A 105 8.85 15.77 -13.68
CA PHE A 105 8.48 15.95 -15.11
C PHE A 105 7.02 16.27 -15.46
N ASN A 106 6.09 16.55 -14.53
CA ASN A 106 4.76 16.97 -15.01
C ASN A 106 3.84 17.73 -14.04
N GLN A 107 4.22 18.93 -13.58
CA GLN A 107 3.28 20.03 -13.31
C GLN A 107 4.02 21.35 -13.59
N GLN A 108 3.98 21.92 -14.79
CA GLN A 108 2.99 22.94 -15.20
C GLN A 108 2.92 23.05 -16.74
N PRO A 109 1.74 23.09 -17.38
CA PRO A 109 1.61 23.72 -18.68
C PRO A 109 1.52 25.23 -18.46
N ALA A 110 2.67 25.90 -18.37
CA ALA A 110 2.66 27.35 -18.54
C ALA A 110 2.44 27.62 -20.03
N GLN A 111 1.19 27.97 -20.37
CA GLN A 111 0.90 28.71 -21.59
C GLN A 111 1.80 29.95 -21.59
N ILE A 112 2.66 30.10 -22.59
CA ILE A 112 3.12 31.42 -23.02
C ILE A 112 2.90 31.52 -24.53
N SER A 113 2.18 32.58 -24.87
CA SER A 113 1.75 33.03 -26.20
C SER A 113 2.89 33.35 -27.15
#